data_AF-A0A1H8E6F1-F1
#
_entry.id   AF-A0A1H8E6F1-F1
#
_cell.length_a   1.000
_cell.length_b   1.000
_cell.length_c   1.000
_cell.angle_alpha   90.00
_cell.angle_beta   90.00
_cell.angle_gamma   90.00
#
_symmetry.space_group_name_H-M   'P 1'
#
loop_
_entity.id
_entity.type
_entity.pdbx_description
1 polymer ?
#
loop_
_entity_poly.entity_id
_entity_poly.type
_entity_poly.pdbx_seq_one_letter_code
_entity_poly.pdbx_strand_id
1 'polypeptide(L)'
;MPGQAVNIFINGEYLTSLTPGGFQQGPACVGSNRLTASYTDVSTRYLEKERQGQSFATPAGEVSYFQVVGDAAGKPVLQQLDATSGQALAEQLKQQGHTLPRVQLKCAVPLKTYTLQASALFPFDKSDYASMLPQGKEEIRKVAQDIAASKANVDRIEVVGHTDPEGSDMYNQALSQRRADTVRMALSQSQLPGSQIVAHGRGEKQLLVSDCRARFPRDAKQRMACDQPNRRVEITLYGTQQAAQPAAN
;
A
#
# COMPACT_ATOMS: atom_id res chain seq x y z
N MET A 1 -14.87 -32.03 -17.28
CA MET A 1 -14.54 -31.19 -18.45
C MET A 1 -13.18 -30.56 -18.19
N PRO A 2 -12.20 -30.62 -19.11
CA PRO A 2 -10.94 -29.92 -18.90
C PRO A 2 -11.22 -28.42 -18.93
N GLY A 3 -11.22 -27.79 -17.76
CA GLY A 3 -11.47 -26.35 -17.64
C GLY A 3 -10.32 -25.58 -18.28
N GLN A 4 -10.66 -24.54 -19.05
CA GLN A 4 -9.71 -23.67 -19.70
C GLN A 4 -8.70 -23.12 -18.68
N ALA A 5 -7.41 -23.15 -19.02
CA ALA A 5 -6.37 -22.62 -18.16
C ALA A 5 -6.54 -21.10 -17.98
N VAL A 6 -6.26 -20.62 -16.77
CA VAL A 6 -6.30 -19.20 -16.40
C VAL A 6 -4.88 -18.72 -16.16
N ASN A 7 -4.46 -17.74 -16.96
CA ASN A 7 -3.19 -17.04 -16.78
C ASN A 7 -3.31 -16.05 -15.62
N ILE A 8 -2.33 -16.11 -14.73
CA ILE A 8 -2.21 -15.22 -13.58
C ILE A 8 -1.02 -14.30 -13.81
N PHE A 9 -1.24 -13.01 -13.62
CA PHE A 9 -0.21 -11.98 -13.72
C PHE A 9 -0.09 -11.23 -12.40
N ILE A 10 1.15 -10.91 -12.01
CA ILE A 10 1.47 -10.04 -10.88
C ILE A 10 2.17 -8.81 -11.43
N ASN A 11 1.58 -7.64 -11.26
CA ASN A 11 2.08 -6.35 -11.76
C ASN A 11 2.37 -6.34 -13.27
N GLY A 12 1.60 -7.11 -14.05
CA GLY A 12 1.79 -7.28 -15.50
C GLY A 12 2.75 -8.41 -15.87
N GLU A 13 3.50 -8.95 -14.91
CA GLU A 13 4.41 -10.07 -15.15
C GLU A 13 3.69 -11.41 -15.04
N TYR A 14 3.95 -12.31 -15.98
CA TYR A 14 3.33 -13.63 -16.02
C TYR A 14 3.85 -14.54 -14.89
N LEU A 15 2.94 -14.97 -14.01
CA LEU A 15 3.23 -15.93 -12.95
C LEU A 15 3.07 -17.38 -13.39
N THR A 16 1.86 -17.74 -13.83
CA THR A 16 1.51 -19.14 -14.13
C THR A 16 0.24 -19.24 -14.96
N SER A 17 -0.01 -20.43 -15.49
CA SER A 17 -1.30 -20.86 -16.04
C SER A 17 -1.90 -21.95 -15.15
N LEU A 18 -2.93 -21.61 -14.39
CA LEU A 18 -3.62 -22.54 -13.51
C LEU A 18 -4.71 -23.31 -14.26
N THR A 19 -4.80 -24.61 -14.01
CA THR A 19 -5.96 -25.43 -14.39
C THR A 19 -6.83 -25.70 -13.16
N PRO A 20 -8.10 -26.12 -13.32
CA PRO A 20 -8.94 -26.47 -12.17
C PRO A 20 -8.25 -27.48 -11.25
N GLY A 21 -8.30 -27.24 -9.94
CA GLY A 21 -7.65 -28.09 -8.92
C GLY A 21 -6.16 -27.82 -8.70
N GLY A 22 -5.58 -26.84 -9.40
CA GLY A 22 -4.19 -26.44 -9.25
C GLY A 22 -4.00 -25.16 -8.43
N PHE A 23 -2.83 -25.03 -7.80
CA PHE A 23 -2.38 -23.77 -7.21
C PHE A 23 -0.92 -23.50 -7.59
N GLN A 24 -0.50 -22.24 -7.46
CA GLN A 24 0.91 -21.86 -7.56
C GLN A 24 1.20 -20.74 -6.58
N GLN A 25 2.42 -20.74 -6.07
CA GLN A 25 2.95 -19.65 -5.26
C GLN A 25 4.00 -18.88 -6.07
N GLY A 26 4.02 -17.56 -5.91
CA GLY A 26 5.03 -16.69 -6.47
C GLY A 26 5.39 -15.57 -5.52
N PRO A 27 6.51 -14.88 -5.76
CA PRO A 27 6.81 -13.67 -5.02
C PRO A 27 5.76 -12.59 -5.34
N ALA A 28 5.55 -11.67 -4.41
CA ALA A 28 4.80 -10.44 -4.60
C ALA A 28 5.52 -9.31 -3.86
N CYS A 29 5.31 -8.06 -4.29
CA CYS A 29 5.87 -6.92 -3.58
C CYS A 29 5.14 -6.70 -2.26
N VAL A 30 5.72 -5.96 -1.33
CA VAL A 30 4.99 -5.49 -0.14
C VAL A 30 4.15 -4.27 -0.53
N GLY A 31 2.90 -4.20 -0.07
CA GLY A 31 1.99 -3.11 -0.39
C GLY A 31 1.11 -3.41 -1.60
N SER A 32 0.88 -2.42 -2.47
CA SER A 32 -0.07 -2.57 -3.57
C SER A 32 0.50 -3.41 -4.72
N ASN A 33 -0.11 -4.55 -5.01
CA ASN A 33 0.16 -5.38 -6.19
C ASN A 33 -1.09 -5.46 -7.07
N ARG A 34 -0.93 -5.23 -8.38
CA ARG A 34 -1.99 -5.47 -9.35
C ARG A 34 -1.99 -6.92 -9.74
N LEU A 35 -3.05 -7.63 -9.39
CA LEU A 35 -3.24 -9.03 -9.78
C LEU A 35 -4.30 -9.13 -10.87
N THR A 36 -4.02 -9.96 -11.88
CA THR A 36 -4.90 -10.19 -13.01
C THR A 36 -5.07 -11.67 -13.26
N ALA A 37 -6.30 -12.10 -13.51
CA ALA A 37 -6.64 -13.40 -14.05
C ALA A 37 -7.25 -13.23 -15.45
N SER A 38 -6.80 -14.04 -16.41
CA SER A 38 -7.36 -14.07 -17.76
C SER A 38 -7.35 -15.48 -18.29
N TYR A 39 -8.40 -15.90 -19.00
CA TYR A 39 -8.34 -17.15 -19.75
C TYR A 39 -7.22 -17.09 -20.81
N THR A 40 -6.64 -18.26 -21.09
CA THR A 40 -5.76 -18.45 -22.24
C THR A 40 -6.60 -18.32 -23.51
N ASP A 41 -6.48 -17.16 -24.16
CA ASP A 41 -7.14 -16.84 -25.42
C ASP A 41 -6.16 -16.03 -26.29
N VAL A 42 -6.14 -16.35 -27.58
CA VAL A 42 -5.35 -15.69 -28.64
C VAL A 42 -5.99 -14.40 -29.16
N SER A 43 -7.26 -14.14 -28.85
CA SER A 43 -8.03 -13.03 -29.43
C SER A 43 -7.76 -11.66 -28.80
N THR A 44 -7.41 -11.61 -27.51
CA THR A 44 -7.20 -10.36 -26.77
C THR A 44 -5.72 -9.99 -26.77
N ARG A 45 -5.41 -8.77 -27.25
CA ARG A 45 -4.03 -8.24 -27.26
C ARG A 45 -3.44 -8.31 -25.85
N TYR A 46 -2.19 -8.79 -25.74
CA TYR A 46 -1.46 -8.94 -24.47
C TYR A 46 -1.53 -7.68 -23.59
N LEU A 47 -1.42 -6.49 -24.21
CA LEU A 47 -1.46 -5.19 -23.54
C LEU A 47 -2.82 -4.83 -22.90
N GLU A 48 -3.94 -5.37 -23.40
CA GLU A 48 -5.26 -5.13 -22.81
C GLU A 48 -5.46 -5.97 -21.53
N LYS A 49 -4.86 -7.17 -21.51
CA LYS A 49 -4.84 -8.06 -20.33
C LYS A 49 -3.98 -7.47 -19.21
N GLU A 50 -2.88 -6.80 -19.54
CA GLU A 50 -2.00 -6.15 -18.54
C GLU A 50 -2.65 -4.97 -17.81
N ARG A 51 -3.65 -4.30 -18.41
CA ARG A 51 -4.31 -3.12 -17.83
C ARG A 51 -5.55 -3.45 -17.00
N GLN A 52 -6.15 -4.61 -17.21
CA GLN A 52 -7.32 -5.08 -16.46
C GLN A 52 -6.81 -5.88 -15.26
N GLY A 53 -6.96 -5.38 -14.04
CA GLY A 53 -6.50 -6.07 -12.84
C GLY A 53 -6.95 -5.35 -11.58
N GLN A 54 -7.12 -6.10 -10.51
CA GLN A 54 -7.48 -5.55 -9.21
C GLN A 54 -6.21 -5.37 -8.37
N SER A 55 -6.09 -4.21 -7.73
CA SER A 55 -5.00 -3.94 -6.80
C SER A 55 -5.32 -4.53 -5.43
N PHE A 56 -4.38 -5.30 -4.89
CA PHE A 56 -4.47 -5.89 -3.55
C PHE A 56 -3.28 -5.44 -2.72
N ALA A 57 -3.53 -5.17 -1.44
CA ALA A 57 -2.47 -4.88 -0.48
C ALA A 57 -1.94 -6.19 0.11
N THR A 58 -0.65 -6.42 -0.03
CA THR A 58 0.04 -7.59 0.53
C THR A 58 0.93 -7.15 1.72
N PRO A 59 0.78 -7.78 2.89
CA PRO A 59 1.62 -7.51 4.07
C PRO A 59 3.06 -8.00 3.88
N ALA A 60 4.00 -7.44 4.67
CA ALA A 60 5.38 -7.87 4.69
C ALA A 60 5.53 -9.18 5.48
N GLY A 61 6.21 -10.18 4.90
CA GLY A 61 6.54 -11.43 5.60
C GLY A 61 5.38 -12.44 5.74
N GLU A 62 4.20 -12.15 5.19
CA GLU A 62 3.06 -13.08 5.20
C GLU A 62 2.63 -13.46 3.78
N VAL A 63 1.93 -14.59 3.65
CA VAL A 63 1.40 -15.08 2.37
C VAL A 63 -0.03 -14.57 2.20
N SER A 64 -0.29 -13.91 1.07
CA SER A 64 -1.66 -13.54 0.66
C SER A 64 -2.25 -14.61 -0.25
N TYR A 65 -3.48 -15.04 0.05
CA TYR A 65 -4.15 -16.11 -0.68
C TYR A 65 -5.24 -15.55 -1.59
N PHE A 66 -5.30 -16.06 -2.81
CA PHE A 66 -6.29 -15.67 -3.81
C PHE A 66 -6.85 -16.91 -4.50
N GLN A 67 -8.17 -16.95 -4.66
CA GLN A 67 -8.87 -17.97 -5.41
C GLN A 67 -9.34 -17.40 -6.75
N VAL A 68 -9.15 -18.17 -7.82
CA VAL A 68 -9.75 -17.84 -9.12
C VAL A 68 -11.21 -18.28 -9.11
N VAL A 69 -12.13 -17.33 -9.26
CA VAL A 69 -13.57 -17.56 -9.37
C VAL A 69 -14.12 -16.93 -10.65
N GLY A 70 -15.28 -17.38 -11.12
CA GLY A 70 -15.98 -16.75 -12.24
C GLY A 70 -16.86 -15.61 -11.74
N ASP A 71 -16.81 -14.44 -12.40
CA ASP A 71 -17.79 -13.37 -12.17
C ASP A 71 -19.17 -13.71 -12.81
N ALA A 72 -20.15 -12.81 -12.66
CA ALA A 72 -21.48 -12.98 -13.25
C ALA A 72 -21.49 -13.08 -14.79
N ALA A 73 -20.42 -12.62 -15.44
CA ALA A 73 -20.21 -12.72 -16.89
C ALA A 73 -19.34 -13.92 -17.29
N GLY A 74 -18.97 -14.77 -16.33
CA GLY A 74 -18.11 -15.94 -16.53
C GLY A 74 -16.63 -15.62 -16.74
N LYS A 75 -16.17 -14.40 -16.46
CA LYS A 75 -14.75 -14.03 -16.54
C LYS A 75 -14.01 -14.43 -15.27
N PRO A 76 -12.73 -14.83 -15.37
CA PRO A 76 -11.96 -15.23 -14.20
C PRO A 76 -11.53 -13.99 -13.43
N VAL A 77 -11.87 -13.95 -12.14
CA VAL A 77 -11.48 -12.89 -11.21
C VAL A 77 -10.78 -13.51 -10.00
N LEU A 78 -9.91 -12.71 -9.37
CA LEU A 78 -9.20 -13.13 -8.16
C LEU A 78 -9.97 -12.65 -6.93
N GLN A 79 -10.45 -13.60 -6.14
CA GLN A 79 -11.06 -13.34 -4.84
C GLN A 79 -10.03 -13.55 -3.74
N GLN A 80 -9.81 -12.53 -2.91
CA GLN A 80 -8.91 -12.64 -1.75
C GLN A 80 -9.56 -13.55 -0.69
N LEU A 81 -8.75 -14.45 -0.14
CA LEU A 81 -9.11 -15.31 0.99
C LEU A 81 -8.38 -14.87 2.26
N ASP A 82 -8.95 -15.17 3.42
CA ASP A 82 -8.20 -15.11 4.67
C ASP A 82 -7.11 -16.20 4.72
N ALA A 83 -6.12 -16.02 5.60
CA ALA A 83 -4.97 -16.92 5.68
C ALA A 83 -5.36 -18.36 6.05
N THR A 84 -6.35 -18.56 6.92
CA THR A 84 -6.79 -19.88 7.37
C THR A 84 -7.48 -20.65 6.24
N SER A 85 -8.47 -20.02 5.60
CA SER A 85 -9.19 -20.62 4.47
C SER A 85 -8.27 -20.85 3.27
N GLY A 86 -7.38 -19.89 2.99
CA GLY A 86 -6.43 -19.98 1.89
C GLY A 86 -5.41 -21.10 2.07
N GLN A 87 -4.85 -21.25 3.27
CA GLN A 87 -3.93 -22.34 3.58
C GLN A 87 -4.62 -23.71 3.49
N ALA A 88 -5.81 -23.86 4.09
CA ALA A 88 -6.56 -25.11 4.05
C ALA A 88 -6.90 -25.54 2.61
N LEU A 89 -7.22 -24.56 1.74
CA LEU A 89 -7.46 -24.83 0.33
C LEU A 89 -6.17 -25.24 -0.40
N ALA A 90 -5.05 -24.56 -0.14
CA ALA A 90 -3.77 -24.88 -0.77
C ALA A 90 -3.29 -26.31 -0.44
N GLU A 91 -3.54 -26.81 0.77
CA GLU A 91 -3.21 -28.17 1.19
C GLU A 91 -4.01 -29.25 0.43
N GLN A 92 -5.18 -28.91 -0.11
CA GLN A 92 -6.04 -29.83 -0.88
C GLN A 92 -5.74 -29.80 -2.39
N LEU A 93 -5.05 -28.76 -2.87
CA LEU A 93 -4.78 -28.55 -4.28
C LEU A 93 -3.40 -29.09 -4.67
N LYS A 94 -3.19 -29.34 -5.96
CA LYS A 94 -1.87 -29.74 -6.47
C LYS A 94 -1.07 -28.52 -6.89
N GLN A 95 0.16 -28.40 -6.41
CA GLN A 95 1.06 -27.34 -6.86
C GLN A 95 1.41 -27.55 -8.34
N GLN A 96 1.30 -26.49 -9.11
CA GLN A 96 1.48 -26.48 -10.55
C GLN A 96 2.75 -25.75 -10.95
N GLY A 97 3.82 -26.52 -11.21
CA GLY A 97 5.13 -26.03 -11.68
C GLY A 97 5.37 -26.22 -13.18
N HIS A 98 4.35 -26.56 -13.95
CA HIS A 98 4.47 -26.84 -15.39
C HIS A 98 4.73 -25.60 -16.26
N THR A 99 4.72 -24.41 -15.67
CA THR A 99 5.08 -23.15 -16.32
C THR A 99 6.23 -22.50 -15.56
N LEU A 100 7.20 -21.97 -16.29
CA LEU A 100 8.29 -21.18 -15.71
C LEU A 100 7.77 -19.77 -15.45
N PRO A 101 7.69 -19.32 -14.18
CA PRO A 101 7.31 -17.94 -13.88
C PRO A 101 8.29 -16.98 -14.54
N ARG A 102 7.77 -15.93 -15.18
CA ARG A 102 8.59 -14.82 -15.71
C ARG A 102 8.54 -13.60 -14.82
N VAL A 103 8.04 -13.78 -13.59
CA VAL A 103 7.86 -12.73 -12.59
C VAL A 103 9.21 -12.13 -12.19
N GLN A 104 9.56 -11.01 -12.83
CA GLN A 104 10.63 -10.11 -12.40
C GLN A 104 9.99 -8.92 -11.71
N LEU A 105 9.67 -9.07 -10.43
CA LEU A 105 9.05 -7.97 -9.70
C LEU A 105 10.03 -6.83 -9.51
N LYS A 106 9.71 -5.68 -10.08
CA LYS A 106 10.29 -4.39 -9.71
C LYS A 106 9.59 -3.90 -8.46
N CYS A 107 9.85 -4.56 -7.33
CA CYS A 107 9.29 -4.14 -6.07
C CYS A 107 9.93 -2.84 -5.63
N ALA A 108 9.10 -1.81 -5.56
CA ALA A 108 9.47 -0.58 -4.90
C ALA A 108 9.57 -0.92 -3.40
N VAL A 109 10.80 -1.00 -2.88
CA VAL A 109 11.04 -1.24 -1.45
C VAL A 109 10.89 0.08 -0.68
N PRO A 110 10.44 0.07 0.58
CA PRO A 110 10.44 1.28 1.39
C PRO A 110 11.90 1.75 1.56
N LEU A 111 12.23 2.89 0.95
CA LEU A 111 13.56 3.49 0.97
C LEU A 111 13.78 4.29 2.25
N LYS A 112 12.76 5.06 2.63
CA LYS A 112 12.79 5.95 3.80
C LYS A 112 11.37 6.32 4.20
N THR A 113 11.12 6.40 5.50
CA THR A 113 9.86 6.90 6.07
C THR A 113 10.14 8.14 6.91
N TYR A 114 9.36 9.19 6.67
CA TYR A 114 9.34 10.40 7.49
C TYR A 114 8.06 10.41 8.31
N THR A 115 8.17 10.58 9.62
CA THR A 115 7.01 10.65 10.52
C THR A 115 6.88 12.06 11.04
N LEU A 116 5.80 12.73 10.66
CA LEU A 116 5.49 14.10 11.07
C LEU A 116 4.37 14.08 12.10
N GLN A 117 4.52 14.83 13.18
CA GLN A 117 3.48 14.95 14.20
C GLN A 117 2.31 15.79 13.66
N ALA A 118 1.09 15.27 13.68
CA ALA A 118 -0.06 15.98 13.13
C ALA A 118 -0.35 17.29 13.89
N SER A 119 0.01 17.35 15.17
CA SER A 119 -0.06 18.57 16.00
C SER A 119 0.97 19.64 15.63
N ALA A 120 2.10 19.25 15.01
CA ALA A 120 3.07 20.19 14.44
C ALA A 120 2.64 20.70 13.05
N LEU A 121 1.82 19.92 12.34
CA LEU A 121 1.31 20.27 11.02
C LEU A 121 0.03 21.12 11.08
N PHE A 122 -0.93 20.73 11.92
CA PHE A 122 -2.28 21.28 11.91
C PHE A 122 -2.71 21.73 13.31
N PRO A 123 -3.46 22.84 13.41
CA PRO A 123 -4.22 23.14 14.62
C PRO A 123 -5.19 22.01 14.96
N PHE A 124 -5.69 22.01 16.20
CA PHE A 124 -6.71 21.07 16.64
C PHE A 124 -7.90 21.07 15.68
N ASP A 125 -8.32 19.87 15.29
CA ASP A 125 -9.45 19.62 14.38
C ASP A 125 -9.35 20.26 12.98
N LYS A 126 -8.16 20.69 12.57
CA LYS A 126 -7.91 21.21 11.23
C LYS A 126 -7.19 20.20 10.34
N SER A 127 -7.33 20.41 9.03
CA SER A 127 -6.77 19.53 8.00
C SER A 127 -6.47 20.21 6.67
N ASP A 128 -6.88 21.47 6.47
CA ASP A 128 -6.69 22.19 5.21
C ASP A 128 -5.33 22.93 5.16
N TYR A 129 -4.88 23.26 3.95
CA TYR A 129 -3.60 23.92 3.73
C TYR A 129 -3.56 25.38 4.23
N ALA A 130 -4.70 26.07 4.24
CA ALA A 130 -4.78 27.46 4.69
C ALA A 130 -4.55 27.54 6.20
N SER A 131 -5.09 26.59 6.96
CA SER A 131 -4.92 26.49 8.42
C SER A 131 -3.66 25.77 8.87
N MET A 132 -2.93 25.11 7.95
CA MET A 132 -1.66 24.45 8.27
C MET A 132 -0.66 25.44 8.89
N LEU A 133 -0.02 25.00 9.97
CA LEU A 133 0.92 25.82 10.73
C LEU A 133 2.15 26.17 9.87
N PRO A 134 2.75 27.37 10.03
CA PRO A 134 3.95 27.74 9.29
C PRO A 134 5.10 26.73 9.45
N GLN A 135 5.30 26.22 10.67
CA GLN A 135 6.29 25.18 10.94
C GLN A 135 5.99 23.87 10.21
N GLY A 136 4.72 23.48 10.11
CA GLY A 136 4.32 22.29 9.35
C GLY A 136 4.61 22.42 7.85
N LYS A 137 4.37 23.62 7.28
CA LYS A 137 4.75 23.92 5.88
C LYS A 137 6.26 23.81 5.66
N GLU A 138 7.04 24.31 6.63
CA GLU A 138 8.50 24.21 6.62
C GLU A 138 8.98 22.76 6.66
N GLU A 139 8.40 21.96 7.55
CA GLU A 139 8.78 20.55 7.73
C GLU A 139 8.48 19.72 6.48
N ILE A 140 7.32 19.91 5.86
CA ILE A 140 6.98 19.26 4.59
C ILE A 140 7.93 19.69 3.47
N ARG A 141 8.33 20.97 3.41
CA ARG A 141 9.30 21.44 2.42
C ARG A 141 10.67 20.80 2.60
N LYS A 142 11.13 20.64 3.85
CA LYS A 142 12.39 19.94 4.16
C LYS A 142 12.33 18.48 3.74
N VAL A 143 11.22 17.81 3.99
CA VAL A 143 11.00 16.44 3.48
C VAL A 143 11.07 16.41 1.96
N ALA A 144 10.38 17.32 1.26
CA ALA A 144 10.43 17.38 -0.19
C ALA A 144 11.84 17.62 -0.75
N GLN A 145 12.61 18.52 -0.11
CA GLN A 145 14.01 18.78 -0.48
C GLN A 145 14.90 17.56 -0.27
N ASP A 146 14.73 16.84 0.84
CA ASP A 146 15.50 15.62 1.13
C ASP A 146 15.17 14.50 0.12
N ILE A 147 13.89 14.38 -0.26
CA ILE A 147 13.45 13.45 -1.32
C ILE A 147 14.09 13.82 -2.66
N ALA A 148 14.02 15.09 -3.05
CA ALA A 148 14.59 15.58 -4.31
C ALA A 148 16.12 15.47 -4.37
N ALA A 149 16.80 15.60 -3.23
CA ALA A 149 18.24 15.40 -3.09
C ALA A 149 18.65 13.92 -3.06
N SER A 150 17.70 13.01 -2.81
CA SER A 150 17.99 11.58 -2.77
C SER A 150 18.38 11.08 -4.17
N LYS A 151 19.45 10.27 -4.24
CA LYS A 151 19.84 9.56 -5.48
C LYS A 151 19.01 8.30 -5.73
N ALA A 152 17.96 8.08 -4.94
CA ALA A 152 17.13 6.90 -5.08
C ALA A 152 16.16 7.10 -6.26
N ASN A 153 15.91 6.04 -7.02
CA ASN A 153 14.86 6.08 -8.03
C ASN A 153 13.52 5.85 -7.33
N VAL A 154 12.82 6.94 -7.02
CA VAL A 154 11.54 6.93 -6.30
C VAL A 154 10.41 6.63 -7.29
N ASP A 155 9.80 5.47 -7.14
CA ASP A 155 8.67 5.03 -7.96
C ASP A 155 7.33 5.55 -7.40
N ARG A 156 7.20 5.60 -6.08
CA ARG A 156 5.97 5.98 -5.36
C ARG A 156 6.28 6.64 -4.03
N ILE A 157 5.52 7.67 -3.68
CA ILE A 157 5.53 8.33 -2.37
C ILE A 157 4.15 8.09 -1.74
N GLU A 158 4.10 7.41 -0.62
CA GLU A 158 2.86 7.15 0.11
C GLU A 158 2.75 8.09 1.30
N VAL A 159 1.65 8.82 1.39
CA VAL A 159 1.33 9.72 2.50
C VAL A 159 0.18 9.11 3.28
N VAL A 160 0.41 8.72 4.53
CA VAL A 160 -0.58 8.06 5.37
C VAL A 160 -0.92 8.93 6.58
N GLY A 161 -2.18 9.32 6.70
CA GLY A 161 -2.69 10.04 7.86
C GLY A 161 -3.22 9.08 8.93
N HIS A 162 -2.93 9.37 10.20
CA HIS A 162 -3.43 8.64 11.35
C HIS A 162 -4.08 9.59 12.38
N THR A 163 -4.99 9.04 13.18
CA THR A 163 -5.61 9.71 14.33
C THR A 163 -5.37 8.91 15.61
N ASP A 164 -5.67 9.54 16.74
CA ASP A 164 -5.89 8.83 18.00
C ASP A 164 -7.26 8.12 17.97
N PRO A 165 -7.56 7.25 18.96
CA PRO A 165 -8.85 6.56 19.02
C PRO A 165 -9.98 7.42 19.61
N GLU A 166 -9.77 8.74 19.77
CA GLU A 166 -10.80 9.63 20.28
C GLU A 166 -11.68 10.13 19.12
N GLY A 167 -12.99 9.89 19.22
CA GLY A 167 -13.96 10.14 18.15
C GLY A 167 -14.56 8.86 17.58
N SER A 168 -15.29 8.98 16.47
CA SER A 168 -15.86 7.82 15.76
C SER A 168 -14.94 7.39 14.60
N ASP A 169 -14.87 6.09 14.28
CA ASP A 169 -14.07 5.57 13.16
C ASP A 169 -14.33 6.32 11.84
N MET A 170 -15.60 6.58 11.48
CA MET A 170 -15.92 7.33 10.25
C MET A 170 -15.32 8.74 10.25
N TYR A 171 -15.40 9.43 11.39
CA TYR A 171 -14.85 10.77 11.55
C TYR A 171 -13.32 10.75 11.40
N ASN A 172 -12.67 9.81 12.10
CA ASN A 172 -11.23 9.65 12.13
C ASN A 172 -10.65 9.22 10.78
N GLN A 173 -11.36 8.34 10.07
CA GLN A 173 -11.07 7.97 8.70
C GLN A 173 -11.14 9.19 7.76
N ALA A 174 -12.19 10.00 7.84
CA ALA A 174 -12.34 11.19 6.99
C ALA A 174 -11.29 12.27 7.33
N LEU A 175 -11.02 12.50 8.62
CA LEU A 175 -10.03 13.48 9.07
C LEU A 175 -8.62 13.11 8.64
N SER A 176 -8.22 11.85 8.85
CA SER A 176 -6.91 11.35 8.43
C SER A 176 -6.73 11.43 6.91
N GLN A 177 -7.76 11.09 6.13
CA GLN A 177 -7.72 11.19 4.67
C GLN A 177 -7.51 12.65 4.22
N ARG A 178 -8.30 13.60 4.76
CA ARG A 178 -8.14 15.02 4.45
C ARG A 178 -6.74 15.54 4.77
N ARG A 179 -6.18 15.15 5.92
CA ARG A 179 -4.81 15.52 6.29
C ARG A 179 -3.77 14.96 5.32
N ALA A 180 -3.90 13.69 4.96
CA ALA A 180 -3.01 13.05 3.98
C ALA A 180 -3.09 13.73 2.60
N ASP A 181 -4.29 14.07 2.13
CA ASP A 181 -4.50 14.79 0.87
C ASP A 181 -3.89 16.20 0.88
N THR A 182 -3.99 16.91 2.01
CA THR A 182 -3.36 18.22 2.16
C THR A 182 -1.84 18.12 2.16
N VAL A 183 -1.26 17.12 2.82
CA VAL A 183 0.19 16.89 2.80
C VAL A 183 0.67 16.50 1.39
N ARG A 184 -0.08 15.64 0.66
CA ARG A 184 0.19 15.36 -0.76
C ARG A 184 0.23 16.63 -1.60
N MET A 185 -0.76 17.50 -1.44
CA MET A 185 -0.81 18.77 -2.16
C MET A 185 0.40 19.66 -1.84
N ALA A 186 0.78 19.76 -0.56
CA ALA A 186 1.94 20.53 -0.12
C ALA A 186 3.28 19.97 -0.67
N LEU A 187 3.42 18.65 -0.73
CA LEU A 187 4.58 17.97 -1.34
C LEU A 187 4.64 18.23 -2.86
N SER A 188 3.50 18.16 -3.54
CA SER A 188 3.42 18.43 -4.99
C SER A 188 3.75 19.89 -5.32
N GLN A 189 3.38 20.84 -4.46
CA GLN A 189 3.79 22.25 -4.61
C GLN A 189 5.30 22.45 -4.42
N SER A 190 5.98 21.49 -3.78
CA SER A 190 7.44 21.49 -3.56
C SER A 190 8.20 20.76 -4.69
N GLN A 191 7.63 20.76 -5.90
CA GLN A 191 8.22 20.22 -7.14
C GLN A 191 8.40 18.70 -7.19
N LEU A 192 7.79 17.94 -6.28
CA LEU A 192 7.72 16.48 -6.42
C LEU A 192 6.64 16.09 -7.45
N PRO A 193 6.87 15.06 -8.29
CA PRO A 193 5.89 14.63 -9.28
C PRO A 193 4.60 14.17 -8.60
N GLY A 194 3.53 14.95 -8.70
CA GLY A 194 2.26 14.64 -8.03
C GLY A 194 1.67 13.28 -8.43
N SER A 195 1.99 12.77 -9.62
CA SER A 195 1.60 11.44 -10.10
C SER A 195 2.23 10.28 -9.31
N GLN A 196 3.35 10.52 -8.63
CA GLN A 196 4.01 9.52 -7.78
C GLN A 196 3.49 9.55 -6.34
N ILE A 197 2.75 10.58 -5.94
CA ILE A 197 2.31 10.78 -4.55
C ILE A 197 0.89 10.26 -4.36
N VAL A 198 0.72 9.25 -3.50
CA VAL A 198 -0.58 8.66 -3.15
C VAL A 198 -0.89 8.98 -1.68
N ALA A 199 -2.13 9.36 -1.39
CA ALA A 199 -2.57 9.74 -0.05
C ALA A 199 -3.67 8.82 0.49
N HIS A 200 -3.50 8.32 1.71
CA HIS A 200 -4.46 7.44 2.38
C HIS A 200 -4.70 7.88 3.84
N GLY A 201 -5.96 7.93 4.25
CA GLY A 201 -6.34 7.98 5.66
C GLY A 201 -6.45 6.58 6.23
N ARG A 202 -5.95 6.36 7.45
CA ARG A 202 -6.12 5.10 8.19
C ARG A 202 -6.91 5.26 9.49
N GLY A 203 -7.33 6.49 9.81
CA GLY A 203 -7.99 6.80 11.07
C GLY A 203 -7.21 6.25 12.26
N GLU A 204 -7.92 5.57 13.15
CA GLU A 204 -7.39 4.91 14.34
C GLU A 204 -7.01 3.43 14.12
N LYS A 205 -7.02 2.93 12.87
CA LYS A 205 -6.82 1.49 12.59
C LYS A 205 -5.39 1.00 12.79
N GLN A 206 -4.42 1.92 12.90
CA GLN A 206 -2.99 1.63 13.03
C GLN A 206 -2.37 2.51 14.13
N LEU A 207 -2.85 2.31 15.37
CA LEU A 207 -2.32 2.96 16.57
C LEU A 207 -0.91 2.46 16.89
N LEU A 208 -0.03 3.38 17.25
CA LEU A 208 1.26 3.06 17.87
C LEU A 208 1.09 2.75 19.35
N VAL A 209 0.11 3.40 20.00
CA VAL A 209 -0.23 3.20 21.41
C VAL A 209 -1.73 2.97 21.54
N SER A 210 -2.14 1.82 22.08
CA SER A 210 -3.56 1.41 22.16
C SER A 210 -4.09 1.29 23.59
N ASP A 211 -3.24 1.42 24.61
CA ASP A 211 -3.57 1.16 26.02
C ASP A 211 -3.82 2.44 26.86
N CYS A 212 -3.82 3.63 26.24
CA CYS A 212 -3.94 4.92 26.93
C CYS A 212 -5.21 5.05 27.77
N ARG A 213 -6.36 4.57 27.27
CA ARG A 213 -7.63 4.57 28.02
C ARG A 213 -7.59 3.67 29.26
N ALA A 214 -6.91 2.53 29.18
CA ALA A 214 -6.75 1.63 30.30
C ALA A 214 -5.80 2.20 31.36
N ARG A 215 -4.71 2.85 30.92
CA ARG A 215 -3.71 3.46 31.82
C ARG A 215 -4.23 4.71 32.53
N PHE A 216 -5.05 5.50 31.86
CA PHE A 216 -5.54 6.78 32.39
C PHE A 216 -7.08 6.87 32.29
N PRO A 217 -7.84 6.03 33.00
CA PRO A 217 -9.29 5.91 32.82
C PRO A 217 -10.07 7.19 33.19
N ARG A 218 -9.56 7.98 34.14
CA ARG A 218 -10.21 9.20 34.66
C ARG A 218 -9.44 10.49 34.39
N ASP A 219 -8.27 10.41 33.75
CA ASP A 219 -7.43 11.57 33.46
C ASP A 219 -7.36 11.83 31.95
N ALA A 220 -8.26 12.69 31.46
CA ALA A 220 -8.31 13.05 30.05
C ALA A 220 -7.02 13.74 29.56
N LYS A 221 -6.35 14.51 30.41
CA LYS A 221 -5.12 15.22 30.04
C LYS A 221 -3.97 14.23 29.83
N GLN A 222 -3.83 13.26 30.74
CA GLN A 222 -2.82 12.20 30.58
C GLN A 222 -3.14 11.26 29.41
N ARG A 223 -4.41 10.95 29.14
CA ARG A 223 -4.80 10.23 27.91
C ARG A 223 -4.37 10.97 26.65
N MET A 224 -4.75 12.25 26.51
CA MET A 224 -4.41 13.04 25.32
C MET A 224 -2.91 13.12 25.08
N ALA A 225 -2.10 13.17 26.15
CA ALA A 225 -0.65 13.13 26.08
C ALA A 225 -0.12 11.75 25.66
N CYS A 226 -0.68 10.66 26.22
CA CYS A 226 -0.37 9.29 25.85
C CYS A 226 -0.69 8.99 24.38
N ASP A 227 -1.81 9.53 23.87
CA ASP A 227 -2.27 9.35 22.50
C ASP A 227 -1.56 10.25 21.47
N GLN A 228 -0.72 11.21 21.90
CA GLN A 228 0.02 12.10 20.98
C GLN A 228 0.72 11.35 19.83
N PRO A 229 1.47 10.25 20.08
CA PRO A 229 2.19 9.55 19.02
C PRO A 229 1.28 8.99 17.92
N ASN A 230 0.00 8.70 18.21
CA ASN A 230 -0.95 8.20 17.22
C ASN A 230 -1.31 9.28 16.19
N ARG A 231 -1.34 10.55 16.60
CA ARG A 231 -1.67 11.70 15.75
C ARG A 231 -0.48 12.07 14.87
N ARG A 232 -0.29 11.34 13.77
CA ARG A 232 0.85 11.51 12.87
C ARG A 232 0.48 11.42 11.40
N VAL A 233 1.37 11.90 10.56
CA VAL A 233 1.38 11.66 9.11
C VAL A 233 2.71 11.00 8.76
N GLU A 234 2.65 9.85 8.11
CA GLU A 234 3.82 9.14 7.60
C GLU A 234 3.97 9.41 6.10
N ILE A 235 5.19 9.70 5.66
CA ILE A 235 5.55 9.86 4.25
C ILE A 235 6.59 8.78 3.93
N THR A 236 6.22 7.75 3.19
CA THR A 236 7.08 6.62 2.85
C THR A 236 7.45 6.66 1.38
N LEU A 237 8.75 6.70 1.11
CA LEU A 237 9.31 6.57 -0.23
C LEU A 237 9.41 5.10 -0.60
N TYR A 238 8.92 4.75 -1.77
CA TYR A 238 9.06 3.44 -2.39
C TYR A 238 9.85 3.59 -3.68
N GLY A 239 10.84 2.72 -3.89
CA GLY A 239 11.61 2.74 -5.11
C GLY A 239 12.75 1.74 -5.13
N THR A 240 13.74 1.98 -5.98
CA THR A 240 14.97 1.18 -6.05
C THR A 240 16.17 2.03 -5.63
N GLN A 241 16.98 1.51 -4.70
CA GLN A 241 18.28 2.11 -4.42
C GLN A 241 19.19 1.87 -5.62
N GLN A 242 19.74 2.94 -6.21
CA GLN A 242 20.85 2.79 -7.13
C GLN A 242 22.01 2.16 -6.35
N ALA A 243 22.42 0.96 -6.73
CA ALA A 243 23.67 0.39 -6.25
C ALA A 243 24.79 1.41 -6.54
N ALA A 244 25.58 1.75 -5.53
CA ALA A 244 26.75 2.59 -5.72
C ALA A 244 27.59 1.96 -6.84
N GLN A 245 27.77 2.70 -7.93
CA GLN A 245 28.67 2.27 -9.01
C GLN A 245 30.03 2.00 -8.36
N PRO A 246 30.64 0.81 -8.54
CA PRO A 246 32.02 0.64 -8.12
C PRO A 246 32.83 1.70 -8.87
N ALA A 247 33.62 2.47 -8.12
CA ALA A 247 34.55 3.42 -8.68
C ALA A 247 35.40 2.67 -9.72
N ALA A 248 35.40 3.17 -10.96
CA ALA A 248 36.29 2.68 -11.99
C ALA A 248 37.72 2.98 -11.52
N ASN A 249 38.45 1.92 -11.15
CA ASN A 249 39.90 1.92 -10.99
C ASN A 249 40.50 1.12 -12.14
#